data_AF-A0A653RGF3-F1
#
_entry.id   AF-A0A653RGF3-F1
#
_cell.length_a   1.000
_cell.length_b   1.000
_cell.length_c   1.000
_cell.angle_alpha   90.00
_cell.angle_beta   90.00
_cell.angle_gamma   90.00
#
_symmetry.space_group_name_H-M   'P 1'
#
loop_
_entity.id
_entity.type
_entity.pdbx_description
1 polymer ?
#
loop_
_entity_poly.entity_id
_entity_poly.type
_entity_poly.pdbx_seq_one_letter_code
_entity_poly.pdbx_strand_id
1 'polypeptide(L)'
;MKKINILLLITAHLSFAQVDELLLEFPKNPKFSKQFIKAVNEQKKEYELLFPNKKEEIKKYSATFILDKIDNDKQYGYLFIAEYWIAYNYNEIIIPLIERITNKKEIGLINSADLIIWERIESGDMKGYGHGAISKDDLFTIAGRANRLLTIISGENFGSVSMYSTEEELVSLQNKWINWLKKI
;
A
#
# COMPACT_ATOMS: atom_id res chain seq x y z
N MET A 1 55.42 1.67 -32.50
CA MET A 1 54.66 2.89 -32.14
C MET A 1 53.44 2.49 -31.32
N LYS A 2 53.19 3.21 -30.21
CA LYS A 2 52.29 2.82 -29.11
C LYS A 2 50.80 2.83 -29.52
N LYS A 3 50.07 1.77 -29.16
CA LYS A 3 48.59 1.76 -29.13
C LYS A 3 48.13 2.57 -27.92
N ILE A 4 47.33 3.61 -28.15
CA ILE A 4 46.65 4.37 -27.10
C ILE A 4 45.26 3.76 -26.93
N ASN A 5 45.04 3.08 -25.81
CA ASN A 5 43.71 2.67 -25.38
C ASN A 5 43.04 3.88 -24.71
N ILE A 6 41.96 4.38 -25.30
CA ILE A 6 41.08 5.36 -24.65
C ILE A 6 40.08 4.57 -23.83
N LEU A 7 40.30 4.53 -22.51
CA LEU A 7 39.32 4.02 -21.54
C LEU A 7 38.36 5.17 -21.21
N LEU A 8 37.13 5.09 -21.70
CA LEU A 8 36.06 6.02 -21.35
C LEU A 8 35.54 5.63 -19.96
N LEU A 9 35.95 6.36 -18.92
CA LEU A 9 35.37 6.25 -17.58
C LEU A 9 34.08 7.08 -17.56
N ILE A 10 32.94 6.41 -17.71
CA ILE A 10 31.63 6.98 -17.38
C ILE A 10 31.48 6.85 -15.86
N THR A 11 31.79 7.91 -15.13
CA THR A 11 31.41 8.01 -13.72
C THR A 11 29.92 8.34 -13.66
N ALA A 12 29.08 7.31 -13.47
CA ALA A 12 27.71 7.52 -13.07
C ALA A 12 27.71 8.15 -11.68
N HIS A 13 27.45 9.46 -11.60
CA HIS A 13 27.07 10.11 -10.35
C HIS A 13 25.66 9.63 -9.99
N LEU A 14 25.59 8.47 -9.34
CA LEU A 14 24.44 8.11 -8.51
C LEU A 14 24.45 9.10 -7.35
N SER A 15 23.69 10.18 -7.51
CA SER A 15 23.23 10.99 -6.39
C SER A 15 22.32 10.11 -5.56
N PHE A 16 22.91 9.35 -4.62
CA PHE A 16 22.19 8.88 -3.47
C PHE A 16 21.75 10.14 -2.73
N ALA A 17 20.52 10.59 -2.99
CA ALA A 17 19.85 11.49 -2.08
C ALA A 17 19.91 10.79 -0.72
N GLN A 18 20.67 11.39 0.19
CA GLN A 18 20.76 11.03 1.58
C GLN A 18 19.35 11.24 2.13
N VAL A 19 18.53 10.18 2.07
CA VAL A 19 17.28 10.11 2.80
C VAL A 19 17.72 10.16 4.24
N ASP A 20 17.57 11.32 4.89
CA ASP A 20 17.48 11.38 6.35
C ASP A 20 16.53 10.24 6.71
N GLU A 21 17.06 9.21 7.37
CA GLU A 21 16.32 8.04 7.78
C GLU A 21 15.28 8.55 8.77
N LEU A 22 14.12 8.96 8.25
CA LEU A 22 13.10 9.63 9.01
C LEU A 22 12.56 8.56 9.93
N LEU A 23 13.03 8.57 11.18
CA LEU A 23 12.65 7.60 12.19
C LEU A 23 11.19 7.91 12.55
N LEU A 24 10.27 7.32 11.78
CA LEU A 24 8.85 7.47 11.95
C LEU A 24 8.45 6.66 13.18
N GLU A 25 7.73 7.30 14.10
CA GLU A 25 7.14 6.65 15.26
C GLU A 25 5.63 6.91 15.28
N PHE A 26 4.87 5.89 15.66
CA PHE A 26 3.43 6.06 15.84
C PHE A 26 3.21 6.85 17.13
N PRO A 27 2.36 7.90 17.13
CA PRO A 27 2.18 8.74 18.29
C PRO A 27 1.65 7.94 19.49
N LYS A 28 2.23 8.18 20.68
CA LYS A 28 1.81 7.52 21.93
C LYS A 28 0.36 7.87 22.34
N ASN A 29 -0.09 9.08 21.99
CA ASN A 29 -1.42 9.59 22.31
C ASN A 29 -2.07 10.18 21.04
N PRO A 30 -2.50 9.33 20.10
CA PRO A 30 -3.06 9.79 18.84
C PRO A 30 -4.39 10.52 19.06
N LYS A 31 -4.54 11.68 18.43
CA LYS A 31 -5.76 12.47 18.28
C LYS A 31 -6.38 12.16 16.93
N PHE A 32 -7.08 11.03 16.87
CA PHE A 32 -7.76 10.61 15.65
C PHE A 32 -8.87 11.58 15.22
N SER A 33 -8.92 11.85 13.91
CA SER A 33 -10.03 12.59 13.31
C SER A 33 -11.34 11.78 13.42
N LYS A 34 -12.48 12.46 13.34
CA LYS A 34 -13.79 11.78 13.25
C LYS A 34 -13.85 10.83 12.05
N GLN A 35 -13.16 11.18 10.97
CA GLN A 35 -13.06 10.40 9.74
C GLN A 35 -12.30 9.09 9.96
N PHE A 36 -11.15 9.14 10.63
CA PHE A 36 -10.40 7.94 11.01
C PHE A 36 -11.24 6.99 11.87
N ILE A 37 -11.87 7.52 12.92
CA ILE A 37 -12.72 6.73 13.81
C ILE A 37 -13.88 6.09 13.04
N LYS A 38 -14.51 6.84 12.16
CA LYS A 38 -15.59 6.34 11.30
C LYS A 38 -15.09 5.21 10.40
N ALA A 39 -13.98 5.41 9.70
CA ALA A 39 -13.42 4.43 8.77
C ALA A 39 -13.06 3.12 9.47
N VAL A 40 -12.39 3.19 10.63
CA VAL A 40 -12.11 2.02 11.48
C VAL A 40 -13.40 1.26 11.84
N ASN A 41 -14.45 1.98 12.25
CA ASN A 41 -15.71 1.35 12.67
C ASN A 41 -16.47 0.74 11.50
N GLU A 42 -16.47 1.39 10.33
CA GLU A 42 -17.08 0.86 9.10
C GLU A 42 -16.39 -0.42 8.65
N GLN A 43 -15.06 -0.43 8.65
CA GLN A 43 -14.28 -1.61 8.27
C GLN A 43 -14.51 -2.80 9.20
N LYS A 44 -14.62 -2.54 10.51
CA LYS A 44 -14.97 -3.58 11.49
C LYS A 44 -16.36 -4.15 11.23
N LYS A 45 -17.34 -3.26 11.03
CA LYS A 45 -18.74 -3.64 10.80
C LYS A 45 -18.92 -4.45 9.51
N GLU A 46 -18.32 -4.00 8.40
CA GLU A 46 -18.43 -4.68 7.11
C GLU A 46 -17.88 -6.10 7.19
N TYR A 47 -16.71 -6.26 7.78
CA TYR A 47 -16.11 -7.58 7.92
C TYR A 47 -16.91 -8.51 8.85
N GLU A 48 -17.43 -7.99 9.97
CA GLU A 48 -18.26 -8.77 10.88
C GLU A 48 -19.53 -9.30 10.21
N LEU A 49 -20.09 -8.55 9.25
CA LEU A 49 -21.23 -8.98 8.44
C LEU A 49 -20.84 -10.08 7.44
N LEU A 50 -19.68 -9.96 6.80
CA LEU A 50 -19.24 -10.89 5.75
C LEU A 50 -18.64 -12.19 6.32
N PHE A 51 -18.00 -12.13 7.48
CA PHE A 51 -17.23 -13.23 8.07
C PHE A 51 -17.44 -13.39 9.59
N PRO A 52 -18.68 -13.62 10.04
CA PRO A 52 -19.02 -13.66 11.47
C PRO A 52 -18.21 -14.69 12.28
N ASN A 53 -17.75 -15.77 11.63
CA ASN A 53 -17.06 -16.89 12.28
C ASN A 53 -15.52 -16.84 12.17
N LYS A 54 -14.93 -15.88 11.45
CA LYS A 54 -13.46 -15.82 11.22
C LYS A 54 -12.72 -14.72 11.98
N LYS A 55 -13.46 -13.86 12.69
CA LYS A 55 -12.90 -12.66 13.33
C LYS A 55 -11.73 -12.93 14.28
N GLU A 56 -11.84 -13.97 15.11
CA GLU A 56 -10.84 -14.26 16.16
C GLU A 56 -9.60 -14.94 15.61
N GLU A 57 -9.69 -15.58 14.45
CA GLU A 57 -8.53 -16.14 13.76
C GLU A 57 -7.70 -15.02 13.15
N ILE A 58 -8.33 -14.10 12.42
CA ILE A 58 -7.61 -13.07 11.68
C ILE A 58 -6.91 -12.10 12.61
N LYS A 59 -7.54 -11.71 13.72
CA LYS A 59 -6.91 -10.84 14.73
C LYS A 59 -5.61 -11.42 15.32
N LYS A 60 -5.35 -12.73 15.17
CA LYS A 60 -4.13 -13.39 15.66
C LYS A 60 -2.97 -13.32 14.68
N TYR A 61 -3.19 -12.87 13.43
CA TYR A 61 -2.08 -12.66 12.51
C TYR A 61 -1.14 -11.58 13.03
N SER A 62 0.15 -11.77 12.81
CA SER A 62 1.17 -10.77 13.14
C SER A 62 1.28 -9.73 12.04
N ALA A 63 1.77 -8.53 12.38
CA ALA A 63 2.10 -7.50 11.39
C ALA A 63 3.04 -8.03 10.30
N THR A 64 4.07 -8.81 10.67
CA THR A 64 5.00 -9.43 9.73
C THR A 64 4.30 -10.35 8.72
N PHE A 65 3.33 -11.16 9.18
CA PHE A 65 2.57 -12.02 8.27
C PHE A 65 1.76 -11.18 7.28
N ILE A 66 1.06 -10.14 7.74
CA ILE A 66 0.26 -9.28 6.87
C ILE A 66 1.13 -8.53 5.87
N LEU A 67 2.27 -8.00 6.31
CA LEU A 67 3.24 -7.33 5.44
C LEU A 67 3.82 -8.26 4.38
N ASP A 68 4.15 -9.51 4.74
CA ASP A 68 4.56 -10.51 3.74
C ASP A 68 3.46 -10.74 2.68
N LYS A 69 2.20 -10.81 3.10
CA LYS A 69 1.08 -10.95 2.15
C LYS A 69 0.94 -9.76 1.21
N ILE A 70 1.14 -8.55 1.72
CA ILE A 70 1.15 -7.32 0.92
C ILE A 70 2.31 -7.34 -0.08
N ASP A 71 3.50 -7.77 0.33
CA ASP A 71 4.73 -7.64 -0.45
C ASP A 71 4.96 -8.78 -1.45
N ASN A 72 4.30 -9.93 -1.27
CA ASN A 72 4.66 -11.15 -2.00
C ASN A 72 3.49 -12.01 -2.49
N ASP A 73 2.28 -11.87 -1.94
CA ASP A 73 1.19 -12.80 -2.24
C ASP A 73 0.28 -12.28 -3.37
N LYS A 74 -0.11 -13.16 -4.30
CA LYS A 74 -0.98 -12.80 -5.42
C LYS A 74 -2.46 -12.95 -5.09
N GLN A 75 -2.82 -13.63 -4.01
CA GLN A 75 -4.21 -13.90 -3.67
C GLN A 75 -4.89 -12.62 -3.19
N TYR A 76 -5.87 -12.12 -3.96
CA TYR A 76 -6.63 -10.92 -3.59
C TYR A 76 -7.30 -11.04 -2.22
N GLY A 77 -7.72 -12.24 -1.83
CA GLY A 77 -8.33 -12.50 -0.52
C GLY A 77 -7.45 -12.08 0.67
N TYR A 78 -6.11 -12.06 0.54
CA TYR A 78 -5.25 -11.57 1.61
C TYR A 78 -5.23 -10.05 1.74
N LEU A 79 -5.44 -9.29 0.66
CA LEU A 79 -5.63 -7.84 0.76
C LEU A 79 -6.92 -7.54 1.50
N PHE A 80 -8.00 -8.26 1.19
CA PHE A 80 -9.26 -8.13 1.93
C PHE A 80 -9.11 -8.47 3.42
N ILE A 81 -8.33 -9.51 3.76
CA ILE A 81 -7.99 -9.83 5.16
C ILE A 81 -7.19 -8.68 5.80
N ALA A 82 -6.22 -8.11 5.09
CA ALA A 82 -5.40 -7.01 5.57
C ALA A 82 -6.24 -5.75 5.86
N GLU A 83 -7.22 -5.44 5.00
CA GLU A 83 -8.18 -4.34 5.19
C GLU A 83 -8.96 -4.48 6.51
N TYR A 84 -9.34 -5.70 6.91
CA TYR A 84 -9.94 -5.90 8.24
C TYR A 84 -8.93 -5.86 9.38
N TRP A 85 -7.80 -6.56 9.20
CA TRP A 85 -6.80 -6.72 10.25
C TRP A 85 -6.25 -5.37 10.72
N ILE A 86 -6.04 -4.43 9.79
CA ILE A 86 -5.54 -3.09 10.09
C ILE A 86 -6.48 -2.29 11.02
N ALA A 87 -7.78 -2.55 11.01
CA ALA A 87 -8.74 -1.87 11.89
C ALA A 87 -8.51 -2.17 13.39
N TYR A 88 -7.78 -3.24 13.72
CA TYR A 88 -7.44 -3.61 15.10
C TYR A 88 -5.97 -3.37 15.43
N ASN A 89 -5.09 -3.21 14.43
CA ASN A 89 -3.64 -3.19 14.61
C ASN A 89 -2.97 -2.02 13.86
N TYR A 90 -3.71 -0.93 13.64
CA TYR A 90 -3.26 0.19 12.82
C TYR A 90 -1.93 0.80 13.31
N ASN A 91 -1.69 0.80 14.61
CA ASN A 91 -0.46 1.32 15.22
C ASN A 91 0.79 0.51 14.85
N GLU A 92 0.63 -0.76 14.48
CA GLU A 92 1.74 -1.65 14.11
C GLU A 92 2.08 -1.58 12.62
N ILE A 93 1.14 -1.12 11.78
CA ILE A 93 1.27 -1.30 10.33
C ILE A 93 1.23 0.00 9.53
N ILE A 94 0.68 1.10 10.07
CA ILE A 94 0.62 2.38 9.34
C ILE A 94 2.02 2.80 8.86
N ILE A 95 3.04 2.78 9.73
CA ILE A 95 4.40 3.18 9.33
C ILE A 95 4.98 2.25 8.27
N PRO A 96 4.99 0.92 8.46
CA PRO A 96 5.41 -0.01 7.42
C PRO A 96 4.69 0.16 6.08
N LEU A 97 3.41 0.56 6.07
CA LEU A 97 2.69 0.85 4.82
C LEU A 97 3.16 2.14 4.17
N ILE A 98 3.40 3.19 4.95
CA ILE A 98 3.94 4.46 4.45
C ILE A 98 5.29 4.24 3.76
N GLU A 99 6.17 3.44 4.36
CA GLU A 99 7.48 3.07 3.79
C GLU A 99 7.37 2.33 2.44
N ARG A 100 6.24 1.66 2.19
CA ARG A 100 5.98 0.88 0.97
C ARG A 100 5.42 1.69 -0.18
N ILE A 101 5.03 2.96 0.04
CA ILE A 101 4.36 3.77 -1.00
C ILE A 101 5.23 4.00 -2.24
N THR A 102 6.55 4.01 -2.11
CA THR A 102 7.49 4.14 -3.24
C THR A 102 7.90 2.80 -3.84
N ASN A 103 7.44 1.68 -3.30
CA ASN A 103 7.83 0.36 -3.79
C ASN A 103 6.98 -0.06 -5.00
N LYS A 104 7.52 0.13 -6.20
CA LYS A 104 6.87 -0.21 -7.47
C LYS A 104 6.93 -1.69 -7.86
N LYS A 105 7.44 -2.58 -7.01
CA LYS A 105 7.51 -4.02 -7.33
C LYS A 105 6.11 -4.55 -7.67
N GLU A 106 5.99 -5.13 -8.86
CA GLU A 106 4.77 -5.80 -9.30
C GLU A 106 4.74 -7.24 -8.77
N ILE A 107 3.62 -7.59 -8.14
CA ILE A 107 3.32 -8.90 -7.58
C ILE A 107 2.33 -9.64 -8.48
N GLY A 108 1.39 -8.88 -9.07
CA GLY A 108 0.24 -9.40 -9.78
C GLY A 108 -0.92 -9.72 -8.85
N LEU A 109 -2.02 -10.22 -9.42
CA LEU A 109 -3.22 -10.55 -8.66
C LEU A 109 -3.95 -11.75 -9.26
N ILE A 110 -4.45 -12.63 -8.41
CA ILE A 110 -5.30 -13.77 -8.77
C ILE A 110 -6.52 -13.83 -7.84
N ASN A 111 -7.56 -14.55 -8.27
CA ASN A 111 -8.84 -14.68 -7.55
C ASN A 111 -9.47 -13.31 -7.21
N SER A 112 -9.44 -12.40 -8.20
CA SER A 112 -9.87 -11.01 -8.10
C SER A 112 -11.17 -10.72 -8.85
N ALA A 113 -12.08 -11.70 -8.93
CA ALA A 113 -13.32 -11.56 -9.71
C ALA A 113 -14.25 -10.45 -9.19
N ASP A 114 -14.17 -10.14 -7.90
CA ASP A 114 -14.95 -9.08 -7.23
C ASP A 114 -14.19 -7.76 -7.12
N LEU A 115 -13.18 -7.56 -7.96
CA LEU A 115 -12.39 -6.35 -8.02
C LEU A 115 -12.41 -5.80 -9.45
N ILE A 116 -12.37 -4.47 -9.57
CA ILE A 116 -12.22 -3.77 -10.85
C ILE A 116 -11.06 -2.79 -10.71
N ILE A 117 -10.02 -2.99 -11.52
CA ILE A 117 -8.94 -2.02 -11.76
C ILE A 117 -8.95 -1.74 -13.26
N TRP A 118 -9.55 -0.62 -13.67
CA TRP A 118 -9.82 -0.35 -15.09
C TRP A 118 -8.55 -0.38 -15.94
N GLU A 119 -7.46 0.24 -15.48
CA GLU A 119 -6.19 0.25 -16.22
C GLU A 119 -5.63 -1.17 -16.47
N ARG A 120 -5.80 -2.09 -15.51
CA ARG A 120 -5.38 -3.49 -15.64
C ARG A 120 -6.33 -4.31 -16.53
N ILE A 121 -7.61 -3.94 -16.58
CA ILE A 121 -8.56 -4.54 -17.53
C ILE A 121 -8.27 -4.08 -18.95
N GLU A 122 -8.02 -2.78 -19.15
CA GLU A 122 -7.74 -2.19 -20.46
C GLU A 122 -6.41 -2.67 -21.05
N SER A 123 -5.38 -2.85 -20.21
CA SER A 123 -4.09 -3.42 -20.61
C SER A 123 -4.12 -4.93 -20.84
N GLY A 124 -5.14 -5.63 -20.34
CA GLY A 124 -5.30 -7.09 -20.48
C GLY A 124 -4.66 -7.92 -19.36
N ASP A 125 -4.08 -7.28 -18.33
CA ASP A 125 -3.48 -7.94 -17.16
C ASP A 125 -4.54 -8.53 -16.21
N MET A 126 -5.77 -8.04 -16.30
CA MET A 126 -6.90 -8.48 -15.48
C MET A 126 -8.14 -8.73 -16.34
N LYS A 127 -8.85 -9.83 -16.07
CA LYS A 127 -10.15 -10.07 -16.69
C LYS A 127 -11.21 -9.19 -16.02
N GLY A 128 -12.00 -8.47 -16.83
CA GLY A 128 -13.22 -7.81 -16.35
C GLY A 128 -14.39 -8.79 -16.21
N TYR A 129 -15.08 -8.76 -15.07
CA TYR A 129 -16.24 -9.62 -14.78
C TYR A 129 -17.58 -8.87 -14.79
N GLY A 130 -17.56 -7.54 -14.95
CA GLY A 130 -18.77 -6.69 -15.00
C GLY A 130 -19.39 -6.39 -13.63
N HIS A 131 -18.80 -6.87 -12.54
CA HIS A 131 -19.16 -6.57 -11.17
C HIS A 131 -17.89 -6.52 -10.29
N GLY A 132 -18.01 -5.98 -9.07
CA GLY A 132 -16.91 -5.91 -8.11
C GLY A 132 -16.69 -4.51 -7.54
N ALA A 133 -15.87 -4.44 -6.50
CA ALA A 133 -15.41 -3.18 -5.93
C ALA A 133 -14.43 -2.50 -6.88
N ILE A 134 -14.61 -1.21 -7.14
CA ILE A 134 -13.68 -0.43 -7.97
C ILE A 134 -12.52 0.05 -7.10
N SER A 135 -11.30 -0.30 -7.47
CA SER A 135 -10.09 0.28 -6.89
C SER A 135 -9.50 1.32 -7.86
N LYS A 136 -9.13 2.48 -7.32
CA LYS A 136 -8.32 3.47 -8.03
C LYS A 136 -6.82 3.21 -7.89
N ASP A 137 -6.44 2.40 -6.89
CA ASP A 137 -5.07 1.98 -6.69
C ASP A 137 -4.78 0.70 -7.50
N ASP A 138 -3.61 0.66 -8.11
CA ASP A 138 -3.08 -0.52 -8.80
C ASP A 138 -2.60 -1.57 -7.80
N LEU A 139 -3.52 -2.44 -7.39
CA LEU A 139 -3.25 -3.51 -6.41
C LEU A 139 -2.32 -4.62 -6.94
N PHE A 140 -1.86 -4.53 -8.18
CA PHE A 140 -0.79 -5.39 -8.71
C PHE A 140 0.57 -5.02 -8.12
N THR A 141 0.75 -3.80 -7.60
CA THR A 141 2.02 -3.31 -7.03
C THR A 141 1.98 -3.22 -5.51
N ILE A 142 3.15 -3.29 -4.87
CA ILE A 142 3.28 -3.05 -3.41
C ILE A 142 2.78 -1.65 -3.04
N ALA A 143 3.19 -0.63 -3.80
CA ALA A 143 2.77 0.76 -3.59
C ALA A 143 1.24 0.93 -3.59
N GLY A 144 0.55 0.36 -4.58
CA GLY A 144 -0.92 0.47 -4.66
C GLY A 144 -1.64 -0.26 -3.54
N ARG A 145 -1.16 -1.44 -3.15
CA ARG A 145 -1.67 -2.17 -1.98
C ARG A 145 -1.50 -1.38 -0.69
N ALA A 146 -0.33 -0.77 -0.50
CA ALA A 146 -0.05 0.04 0.67
C ALA A 146 -0.93 1.29 0.74
N ASN A 147 -1.06 2.02 -0.37
CA ASN A 147 -1.90 3.23 -0.43
C ASN A 147 -3.37 2.89 -0.18
N ARG A 148 -3.88 1.80 -0.77
CA ARG A 148 -5.24 1.32 -0.56
C ARG A 148 -5.54 1.09 0.93
N LEU A 149 -4.64 0.39 1.62
CA LEU A 149 -4.80 0.09 3.05
C LEU A 149 -4.75 1.36 3.91
N LEU A 150 -3.85 2.30 3.60
CA LEU A 150 -3.79 3.59 4.28
C LEU A 150 -5.06 4.42 4.07
N THR A 151 -5.58 4.48 2.85
CA THR A 151 -6.85 5.16 2.54
C THR A 151 -8.03 4.54 3.27
N ILE A 152 -8.12 3.21 3.32
CA ILE A 152 -9.19 2.55 4.06
C ILE A 152 -9.12 2.84 5.55
N ILE A 153 -7.96 2.66 6.19
CA ILE A 153 -7.89 2.79 7.65
C ILE A 153 -8.06 4.24 8.11
N SER A 154 -7.50 5.18 7.34
CA SER A 154 -7.54 6.60 7.71
C SER A 154 -8.85 7.27 7.31
N GLY A 155 -9.53 6.72 6.29
CA GLY A 155 -10.60 7.38 5.56
C GLY A 155 -10.11 8.55 4.68
N GLU A 156 -8.81 8.87 4.68
CA GLU A 156 -8.23 9.98 3.92
C GLU A 156 -7.96 9.59 2.46
N ASN A 157 -7.94 10.60 1.58
CA ASN A 157 -7.59 10.41 0.18
C ASN A 157 -6.57 11.47 -0.25
N PHE A 158 -5.29 11.08 -0.30
CA PHE A 158 -4.18 11.94 -0.71
C PHE A 158 -3.76 11.75 -2.17
N GLY A 159 -4.42 10.84 -2.89
CA GLY A 159 -4.10 10.39 -4.24
C GLY A 159 -4.28 8.88 -4.37
N SER A 160 -4.09 8.38 -5.58
CA SER A 160 -4.09 6.96 -5.91
C SER A 160 -2.80 6.58 -6.63
N VAL A 161 -2.39 5.32 -6.50
CA VAL A 161 -1.27 4.74 -7.25
C VAL A 161 -1.82 4.12 -8.52
N SER A 162 -1.42 4.59 -9.69
CA SER A 162 -1.76 3.96 -10.98
C SER A 162 -0.66 3.01 -11.42
N MET A 163 -0.93 2.17 -12.42
CA MET A 163 0.13 1.34 -13.02
C MET A 163 1.23 2.17 -13.71
N TYR A 164 0.96 3.47 -13.92
CA TYR A 164 1.85 4.44 -14.55
C TYR A 164 2.52 5.41 -13.57
N SER A 165 2.22 5.33 -12.26
CA SER A 165 2.75 6.30 -11.29
C SER A 165 4.28 6.41 -11.35
N THR A 166 4.79 7.63 -11.39
CA THR A 166 6.24 7.88 -11.38
C THR A 166 6.82 7.83 -9.97
N GLU A 167 8.14 7.71 -9.85
CA GLU A 167 8.81 7.74 -8.54
C GLU A 167 8.53 9.06 -7.81
N GLU A 168 8.56 10.19 -8.51
CA GLU A 168 8.30 11.52 -7.95
C GLU A 168 6.88 11.64 -7.41
N GLU A 169 5.89 11.09 -8.11
CA GLU A 169 4.49 11.06 -7.67
C GLU A 169 4.32 10.22 -6.40
N LEU A 170 4.99 9.06 -6.34
CA LEU A 170 4.95 8.18 -5.17
C LEU A 170 5.65 8.79 -3.95
N VAL A 171 6.81 9.44 -4.15
CA VAL A 171 7.49 10.19 -3.09
C VAL A 171 6.61 11.34 -2.59
N SER A 172 5.95 12.07 -3.49
CA SER A 172 4.99 13.12 -3.12
C SER A 172 3.82 12.56 -2.31
N LEU A 173 3.28 11.40 -2.71
CA LEU A 173 2.21 10.71 -1.98
C LEU A 173 2.65 10.22 -0.60
N GLN A 174 3.83 9.60 -0.50
CA GLN A 174 4.43 9.18 0.76
C GLN A 174 4.60 10.35 1.72
N ASN A 175 5.08 11.50 1.22
CA ASN A 175 5.24 12.71 2.04
C ASN A 175 3.90 13.23 2.58
N LYS A 176 2.80 13.11 1.83
CA LYS A 176 1.46 13.46 2.34
C LYS A 176 1.05 12.55 3.50
N TRP A 177 1.32 11.25 3.39
CA TRP A 177 1.05 10.29 4.47
C TRP A 177 1.92 10.53 5.71
N ILE A 178 3.21 10.82 5.54
CA ILE A 178 4.11 11.20 6.63
C ILE A 178 3.58 12.45 7.35
N ASN A 179 3.17 13.47 6.58
CA ASN A 179 2.63 14.70 7.14
C ASN A 179 1.30 14.50 7.85
N TRP A 180 0.47 13.56 7.38
CA TRP A 180 -0.73 13.15 8.07
C TRP A 180 -0.41 12.43 9.39
N LEU A 181 0.52 11.47 9.38
CA LEU A 181 0.95 10.73 10.59
C LEU A 181 1.46 11.68 11.68
N LYS A 182 2.21 12.73 11.30
CA LYS A 182 2.73 13.75 12.23
C LYS A 182 1.65 14.66 12.85
N LYS A 183 0.44 14.68 12.28
CA LYS A 183 -0.68 15.51 12.74
C LYS A 183 -1.68 14.75 13.60
N ILE A 184 -1.63 13.42 13.56
CA ILE A 184 -2.47 12.57 14.40
C ILE A 184 -1.84 12.34 15.76
#